data_AF-A0A930G0P4-F1
#
_entry.id   AF-A0A930G0P4-F1
#
_cell.length_a   1.000
_cell.length_b   1.000
_cell.length_c   1.000
_cell.angle_alpha   90.00
_cell.angle_beta   90.00
_cell.angle_gamma   90.00
#
_symmetry.space_group_name_H-M   'P 1'
#
loop_
_entity.id
_entity.type
_entity.pdbx_description
1 polymer ?
#
loop_
_entity_poly.entity_id
_entity_poly.type
_entity_poly.pdbx_seq_one_letter_code
_entity_poly.pdbx_strand_id
1 'polypeptide(L)'
;MPPSPEALEQACADYRQYLHAILEPAMAELRADIAARSVQLHRIFGANLFLAHAVDYILAIRKTAGLDDRRSEFVRRFDELFCVDGARLSNRKFELIDAINNALKHIRLDPEWYRALEQRYGPISFQSLYEEEGRVLCLLEGYRFDYVRVVLLPACQALLNWAFETTEEVLEFARGEFQISRWSADDELMASDDPADAIDQMIVRCNPECQYCGEHEQDCYCAEFVFEGEQGRFEPLFHADFDFDTVMSRISGAYARNT
;
A
#
# COMPACT_ATOMS: atom_id res chain seq x y z
N MET A 1 -6.17 -17.43 -30.03
CA MET A 1 -4.97 -16.98 -30.78
C MET A 1 -3.86 -16.80 -29.78
N PRO A 2 -2.63 -17.27 -30.04
CA PRO A 2 -1.51 -16.90 -29.20
C PRO A 2 -1.36 -15.37 -29.15
N PRO A 3 -0.86 -14.80 -28.04
CA PRO A 3 -0.57 -13.38 -27.93
C PRO A 3 0.25 -12.90 -29.12
N SER A 4 -0.08 -11.75 -29.72
CA SER A 4 0.90 -11.06 -30.57
C SER A 4 2.01 -10.54 -29.64
N PRO A 5 3.28 -10.90 -29.85
CA PRO A 5 4.39 -10.38 -29.06
C PRO A 5 4.40 -8.84 -29.02
N GLU A 6 4.07 -8.20 -30.15
CA GLU A 6 3.97 -6.74 -30.26
C GLU A 6 2.85 -6.15 -29.39
N ALA A 7 1.70 -6.83 -29.30
CA ALA A 7 0.59 -6.37 -28.47
C ALA A 7 0.91 -6.47 -26.97
N LEU A 8 1.65 -7.50 -26.57
CA LEU A 8 2.09 -7.68 -25.19
C LEU A 8 3.14 -6.64 -24.80
N GLU A 9 4.10 -6.39 -25.69
CA GLU A 9 5.12 -5.36 -25.51
C GLU A 9 4.49 -3.97 -25.38
N GLN A 10 3.52 -3.64 -26.24
CA GLN A 10 2.78 -2.37 -26.15
C GLN A 10 2.01 -2.25 -24.83
N ALA A 11 1.30 -3.30 -24.39
CA ALA A 11 0.55 -3.25 -23.13
C ALA A 11 1.46 -3.01 -21.92
N CYS A 12 2.65 -3.61 -21.91
CA CYS A 12 3.64 -3.39 -20.84
C CYS A 12 4.26 -1.98 -20.92
N ALA A 13 4.54 -1.47 -22.12
CA ALA A 13 4.99 -0.10 -22.32
C ALA A 13 3.95 0.92 -21.85
N ASP A 14 2.67 0.72 -22.18
CA ASP A 14 1.58 1.59 -21.76
C ASP A 14 1.41 1.58 -20.23
N TYR A 15 1.59 0.42 -19.58
CA TYR A 15 1.55 0.34 -18.12
C TYR A 15 2.68 1.12 -17.46
N ARG A 16 3.92 0.97 -17.93
CA ARG A 16 5.06 1.77 -17.41
C ARG A 16 4.83 3.27 -17.61
N GLN A 17 4.37 3.66 -18.78
CA GLN A 17 4.03 5.05 -19.06
C GLN A 17 2.90 5.55 -18.14
N TYR A 18 1.92 4.71 -17.85
CA TYR A 18 0.84 5.03 -16.90
C TYR A 18 1.37 5.27 -15.49
N LEU A 19 2.25 4.39 -14.99
CA LEU A 19 2.87 4.54 -13.67
C LEU A 19 3.65 5.86 -13.58
N HIS A 20 4.54 6.12 -14.54
CA HIS A 20 5.39 7.32 -14.55
C HIS A 20 4.61 8.62 -14.79
N ALA A 21 3.68 8.63 -15.74
CA ALA A 21 2.98 9.87 -16.13
C ALA A 21 1.79 10.22 -15.23
N ILE A 22 1.18 9.23 -14.56
CA ILE A 22 -0.07 9.41 -13.81
C ILE A 22 0.11 9.03 -12.35
N LEU A 23 0.52 7.79 -12.05
CA LEU A 23 0.48 7.29 -10.67
C LEU A 23 1.56 7.90 -9.78
N GLU A 24 2.79 8.06 -10.29
CA GLU A 24 3.90 8.69 -9.57
C GLU A 24 3.61 10.15 -9.18
N PRO A 25 3.22 11.05 -10.11
CA PRO A 25 2.84 12.42 -9.76
C PRO A 25 1.65 12.48 -8.79
N ALA A 26 0.62 11.66 -9.02
CA ALA A 26 -0.55 11.63 -8.15
C ALA A 26 -0.18 11.20 -6.72
N MET A 27 0.74 10.25 -6.57
CA MET A 27 1.24 9.82 -5.26
C MET A 27 2.09 10.91 -4.59
N ALA A 28 2.91 11.64 -5.36
CA ALA A 28 3.71 12.75 -4.83
C ALA A 28 2.80 13.89 -4.32
N GLU A 29 1.77 14.25 -5.09
CA GLU A 29 0.76 15.23 -4.67
C GLU A 29 -0.01 14.76 -3.43
N LEU A 30 -0.41 13.48 -3.40
CA LEU A 30 -1.11 12.91 -2.26
C LEU A 30 -0.27 12.96 -0.98
N ARG A 31 1.02 12.61 -1.06
CA ARG A 31 1.96 12.73 0.08
C ARG A 31 2.10 14.18 0.55
N ALA A 32 2.18 15.13 -0.37
CA ALA A 32 2.24 16.55 -0.02
C ALA A 32 0.95 17.02 0.69
N ASP A 33 -0.22 16.62 0.20
CA ASP A 33 -1.51 16.95 0.81
C ASP A 33 -1.65 16.33 2.22
N ILE A 34 -1.13 15.11 2.43
CA ILE A 34 -1.09 14.44 3.74
C ILE A 34 -0.20 15.21 4.72
N ALA A 35 1.01 15.56 4.29
CA ALA A 35 1.96 16.31 5.12
C ALA A 35 1.43 17.70 5.48
N ALA A 36 0.73 18.35 4.56
CA ALA A 36 0.10 19.65 4.76
C ALA A 36 -1.24 19.57 5.52
N ARG A 37 -1.75 18.37 5.84
CA ARG A 37 -3.09 18.13 6.41
C ARG A 37 -4.18 18.86 5.61
N SER A 38 -4.11 18.75 4.29
CA SER A 38 -5.00 19.42 3.34
C SER A 38 -5.65 18.44 2.37
N VAL A 39 -5.81 17.19 2.78
CA VAL A 39 -6.43 16.15 1.94
C VAL A 39 -7.90 16.49 1.69
N GLN A 40 -8.31 16.42 0.43
CA GLN A 40 -9.68 16.71 0.00
C GLN A 40 -10.37 15.47 -0.56
N LEU A 41 -11.64 15.26 -0.18
CA LEU A 41 -12.39 14.04 -0.53
C LEU A 41 -12.43 13.74 -2.04
N HIS A 42 -12.66 14.76 -2.87
CA HIS A 42 -12.75 14.58 -4.33
C HIS A 42 -11.40 14.17 -4.95
N ARG A 43 -10.28 14.63 -4.39
CA ARG A 43 -8.93 14.21 -4.80
C ARG A 43 -8.68 12.75 -4.43
N ILE A 44 -9.16 12.32 -3.27
CA ILE A 44 -9.07 10.92 -2.83
C ILE A 44 -9.83 9.97 -3.74
N PHE A 45 -11.01 10.36 -4.23
CA PHE A 45 -11.68 9.58 -5.27
C PHE A 45 -10.88 9.52 -6.57
N GLY A 46 -10.19 10.59 -6.96
CA GLY A 46 -9.27 10.61 -8.10
C GLY A 46 -8.09 9.64 -7.92
N ALA A 47 -7.41 9.69 -6.78
CA ALA A 47 -6.32 8.76 -6.45
C ALA A 47 -6.81 7.30 -6.41
N ASN A 48 -7.98 7.05 -5.83
CA ASN A 48 -8.61 5.73 -5.81
C ASN A 48 -8.90 5.22 -7.23
N LEU A 49 -9.36 6.09 -8.13
CA LEU A 49 -9.58 5.74 -9.54
C LEU A 49 -8.26 5.38 -10.24
N PHE A 50 -7.18 6.14 -10.01
CA PHE A 50 -5.88 5.83 -10.60
C PHE A 50 -5.34 4.47 -10.13
N LEU A 51 -5.44 4.19 -8.84
CA LEU A 51 -5.06 2.88 -8.31
C LEU A 51 -5.88 1.73 -8.88
N ALA A 52 -7.20 1.90 -8.96
CA ALA A 52 -8.07 0.90 -9.59
C ALA A 52 -7.68 0.68 -11.06
N HIS A 53 -7.36 1.74 -11.80
CA HIS A 53 -6.92 1.63 -13.18
C HIS A 53 -5.54 0.99 -13.35
N ALA A 54 -4.60 1.19 -12.43
CA ALA A 54 -3.34 0.45 -12.45
C ALA A 54 -3.59 -1.07 -12.41
N VAL A 55 -4.54 -1.53 -11.59
CA VAL A 55 -4.95 -2.94 -11.52
C VAL A 55 -5.63 -3.39 -12.83
N ASP A 56 -6.39 -2.52 -13.49
CA ASP A 56 -7.00 -2.80 -14.80
C ASP A 56 -5.94 -3.06 -15.88
N TYR A 57 -4.86 -2.27 -15.89
CA TYR A 57 -3.75 -2.46 -16.82
C TYR A 57 -3.07 -3.82 -16.62
N ILE A 58 -2.84 -4.21 -15.37
CA ILE A 58 -2.25 -5.51 -15.05
C ILE A 58 -3.15 -6.65 -15.55
N LEU A 59 -4.47 -6.56 -15.32
CA LEU A 59 -5.43 -7.52 -15.84
C LEU A 59 -5.43 -7.57 -17.38
N ALA A 60 -5.31 -6.42 -18.05
CA ALA A 60 -5.22 -6.34 -19.51
C ALA A 60 -3.92 -6.99 -20.05
N ILE A 61 -2.78 -6.79 -19.37
CA ILE A 61 -1.51 -7.44 -19.68
C ILE A 61 -1.65 -8.96 -19.53
N ARG A 62 -2.20 -9.44 -18.41
CA ARG A 62 -2.44 -10.88 -18.17
C ARG A 62 -3.31 -11.50 -19.26
N LYS A 63 -4.40 -10.83 -19.63
CA LYS A 63 -5.28 -11.25 -20.73
C LYS A 63 -4.54 -11.31 -22.06
N THR A 64 -3.70 -10.32 -22.32
CA THR A 64 -2.86 -10.27 -23.54
C THR A 64 -1.84 -11.39 -23.54
N ALA A 65 -1.31 -11.77 -22.37
CA ALA A 65 -0.42 -12.93 -22.17
C ALA A 65 -1.15 -14.30 -22.23
N GLY A 66 -2.47 -14.32 -22.43
CA GLY A 66 -3.26 -15.54 -22.55
C GLY A 66 -3.78 -16.12 -21.23
N LEU A 67 -3.74 -15.36 -20.13
CA LEU A 67 -4.35 -15.73 -18.85
C LEU A 67 -5.83 -15.29 -18.83
N ASP A 68 -6.73 -16.20 -18.47
CA ASP A 68 -8.18 -15.94 -18.42
C ASP A 68 -8.67 -15.75 -16.98
N ASP A 69 -8.29 -14.63 -16.37
CA ASP A 69 -8.74 -14.29 -15.03
C ASP A 69 -10.03 -13.45 -15.09
N ARG A 70 -11.00 -13.81 -14.24
CA ARG A 70 -12.11 -12.91 -13.94
C ARG A 70 -11.58 -11.76 -13.08
N ARG A 71 -11.98 -10.52 -13.37
CA ARG A 71 -11.55 -9.33 -12.63
C ARG A 71 -11.67 -9.49 -11.11
N SER A 72 -12.83 -9.92 -10.61
CA SER A 72 -13.09 -10.02 -9.17
C SER A 72 -12.20 -11.06 -8.49
N GLU A 73 -11.93 -12.17 -9.17
CA GLU A 73 -10.99 -13.20 -8.69
C GLU A 73 -9.55 -12.68 -8.73
N PHE A 74 -9.20 -11.93 -9.78
CA PHE A 74 -7.90 -11.31 -9.90
C PHE A 74 -7.64 -10.30 -8.80
N VAL A 75 -8.56 -9.36 -8.51
CA VAL A 75 -8.36 -8.35 -7.45
C VAL A 75 -8.12 -9.00 -6.08
N ARG A 76 -8.89 -10.03 -5.72
CA ARG A 76 -8.66 -10.78 -4.48
C ARG A 76 -7.30 -11.48 -4.46
N ARG A 77 -6.94 -12.17 -5.55
CA ARG A 77 -5.63 -12.82 -5.66
C ARG A 77 -4.49 -11.79 -5.66
N PHE A 78 -4.72 -10.61 -6.22
CA PHE A 78 -3.77 -9.52 -6.23
C PHE A 78 -3.51 -9.04 -4.81
N ASP A 79 -4.56 -8.84 -4.02
CA ASP A 79 -4.44 -8.53 -2.60
C ASP A 79 -3.64 -9.59 -1.81
N GLU A 80 -3.85 -10.89 -2.10
CA GLU A 80 -3.07 -12.00 -1.51
C GLU A 80 -1.61 -12.03 -1.98
N LEU A 81 -1.36 -11.81 -3.27
CA LEU A 81 -0.02 -11.82 -3.87
C LEU A 81 0.83 -10.66 -3.38
N PHE A 82 0.22 -9.47 -3.25
CA PHE A 82 0.92 -8.25 -2.90
C PHE A 82 1.03 -8.03 -1.39
N CYS A 83 0.26 -8.77 -0.58
CA CYS A 83 0.21 -8.71 0.87
C CYS A 83 0.73 -7.39 1.44
N VAL A 84 -0.07 -6.34 1.22
CA VAL A 84 0.32 -5.02 1.67
C VAL A 84 0.11 -4.96 3.18
N ASP A 85 1.21 -4.92 3.94
CA ASP A 85 1.11 -4.86 5.40
C ASP A 85 0.48 -3.54 5.85
N GLY A 86 -0.03 -3.59 7.08
CA GLY A 86 -0.68 -2.49 7.75
C GLY A 86 -2.21 -2.63 7.86
N ALA A 87 -2.73 -2.02 8.92
CA ALA A 87 -4.03 -2.26 9.56
C ALA A 87 -4.37 -3.76 9.77
N ARG A 88 -5.55 -4.03 10.35
CA ARG A 88 -6.18 -5.38 10.30
C ARG A 88 -6.81 -5.69 8.94
N LEU A 89 -6.50 -4.86 7.93
CA LEU A 89 -6.97 -4.95 6.55
C LEU A 89 -5.89 -5.52 5.61
N SER A 90 -4.89 -6.20 6.15
CA SER A 90 -3.85 -6.83 5.33
C SER A 90 -4.49 -7.74 4.29
N ASN A 91 -4.00 -7.67 3.06
CA ASN A 91 -4.52 -8.43 1.90
C ASN A 91 -5.97 -8.09 1.48
N ARG A 92 -6.48 -6.88 1.72
CA ARG A 92 -7.82 -6.46 1.23
C ARG A 92 -7.88 -5.01 0.73
N LYS A 93 -6.74 -4.38 0.50
CA LYS A 93 -6.66 -2.96 0.15
C LYS A 93 -7.15 -2.73 -1.27
N PHE A 94 -6.79 -3.60 -2.21
CA PHE A 94 -7.23 -3.50 -3.60
C PHE A 94 -8.71 -3.85 -3.78
N GLU A 95 -9.22 -4.83 -3.03
CA GLU A 95 -10.64 -5.14 -2.92
C GLU A 95 -11.44 -3.92 -2.45
N LEU A 96 -10.95 -3.22 -1.42
CA LEU A 96 -11.62 -2.03 -0.90
C LEU A 96 -11.54 -0.84 -1.89
N ILE A 97 -10.40 -0.65 -2.56
CA ILE A 97 -10.24 0.35 -3.62
C ILE A 97 -11.23 0.10 -4.77
N ASP A 98 -11.35 -1.15 -5.22
CA ASP A 98 -12.29 -1.54 -6.28
C ASP A 98 -13.74 -1.34 -5.84
N ALA A 99 -14.08 -1.72 -4.60
CA ALA A 99 -15.40 -1.51 -4.03
C ALA A 99 -15.77 -0.01 -3.95
N ILE A 100 -14.91 0.83 -3.39
CA ILE A 100 -15.16 2.28 -3.31
C ILE A 100 -15.30 2.91 -4.70
N ASN A 101 -14.44 2.49 -5.66
CA ASN A 101 -14.50 2.97 -7.04
C ASN A 101 -15.84 2.60 -7.70
N ASN A 102 -16.28 1.35 -7.57
CA ASN A 102 -17.54 0.89 -8.15
C ASN A 102 -18.75 1.51 -7.46
N ALA A 103 -18.68 1.72 -6.14
CA ALA A 103 -19.75 2.37 -5.41
C ALA A 103 -19.94 3.85 -5.82
N LEU A 104 -18.85 4.53 -6.19
CA LEU A 104 -18.90 5.86 -6.81
C LEU A 104 -19.55 5.80 -8.21
N LYS A 105 -19.19 4.81 -9.04
CA LYS A 105 -19.68 4.65 -10.42
C LYS A 105 -21.17 4.26 -10.50
N HIS A 106 -21.64 3.41 -9.60
CA HIS A 106 -22.93 2.72 -9.73
C HIS A 106 -23.98 3.11 -8.67
N ILE A 107 -23.71 4.12 -7.82
CA ILE A 107 -24.55 4.58 -6.69
C ILE A 107 -24.68 3.52 -5.57
N ARG A 108 -24.71 2.23 -5.90
CA ARG A 108 -24.62 1.07 -4.99
C ARG A 108 -23.79 -0.04 -5.65
N LEU A 109 -23.15 -0.86 -4.81
CA LEU A 109 -22.48 -2.06 -5.26
C LEU A 109 -23.48 -3.13 -5.71
N ASP A 110 -23.04 -3.97 -6.64
CA ASP A 110 -23.78 -5.18 -7.02
C ASP A 110 -23.66 -6.22 -5.88
N PRO A 111 -24.76 -6.59 -5.20
CA PRO A 111 -24.70 -7.51 -4.06
C PRO A 111 -24.23 -8.92 -4.44
N GLU A 112 -24.37 -9.34 -5.70
CA GLU A 112 -23.89 -10.65 -6.15
C GLU A 112 -22.37 -10.69 -6.25
N TRP A 113 -21.76 -9.59 -6.72
CA TRP A 113 -20.31 -9.52 -6.94
C TRP A 113 -19.54 -9.15 -5.67
N TYR A 114 -20.15 -8.36 -4.79
CA TYR A 114 -19.51 -7.84 -3.58
C TYR A 114 -20.01 -8.48 -2.29
N ARG A 115 -20.73 -9.60 -2.36
CA ARG A 115 -21.34 -10.27 -1.20
C ARG A 115 -20.41 -10.45 0.00
N ALA A 116 -19.19 -10.92 -0.25
CA ALA A 116 -18.21 -11.17 0.82
C ALA A 116 -17.72 -9.88 1.47
N LEU A 117 -17.61 -8.79 0.69
CA LEU A 117 -17.23 -7.47 1.17
C LEU A 117 -18.38 -6.83 1.97
N GLU A 118 -19.61 -6.90 1.46
CA GLU A 118 -20.80 -6.39 2.17
C GLU A 118 -21.06 -7.14 3.48
N GLN A 119 -20.80 -8.44 3.53
CA GLN A 119 -20.91 -9.23 4.77
C GLN A 119 -19.90 -8.81 5.84
N ARG A 120 -18.75 -8.23 5.44
CA ARG A 120 -17.67 -7.85 6.36
C ARG A 120 -17.71 -6.38 6.74
N TYR A 121 -17.95 -5.51 5.77
CA TYR A 121 -17.85 -4.06 5.91
C TYR A 121 -19.22 -3.39 5.95
N GLY A 122 -20.31 -4.15 5.84
CA GLY A 122 -21.65 -3.61 5.63
C GLY A 122 -21.79 -2.97 4.24
N PRO A 123 -22.87 -2.21 4.00
CA PRO A 123 -23.10 -1.53 2.73
C PRO A 123 -22.01 -0.48 2.45
N ILE A 124 -21.33 -0.62 1.31
CA ILE A 124 -20.29 0.32 0.87
C ILE A 124 -20.89 1.30 -0.15
N SER A 125 -20.64 2.60 0.04
CA SER A 125 -21.06 3.66 -0.87
C SER A 125 -20.01 4.77 -0.95
N PHE A 126 -20.21 5.77 -1.81
CA PHE A 126 -19.35 6.96 -1.78
C PHE A 126 -19.40 7.68 -0.42
N GLN A 127 -20.49 7.52 0.35
CA GLN A 127 -20.63 8.10 1.70
C GLN A 127 -19.82 7.35 2.76
N SER A 128 -19.24 6.19 2.40
CA SER A 128 -18.28 5.51 3.27
C SER A 128 -16.98 6.29 3.41
N LEU A 129 -16.71 7.28 2.55
CA LEU A 129 -15.60 8.22 2.70
C LEU A 129 -16.12 9.60 3.04
N TYR A 130 -15.50 10.26 4.02
CA TYR A 130 -15.81 11.64 4.36
C TYR A 130 -14.58 12.39 4.85
N GLU A 131 -14.58 13.70 4.62
CA GLU A 131 -13.49 14.60 5.01
C GLU A 131 -13.66 15.04 6.47
N GLU A 132 -12.59 14.93 7.25
CA GLU A 132 -12.53 15.37 8.65
C GLU A 132 -11.12 15.91 8.95
N GLU A 133 -11.04 17.19 9.34
CA GLU A 133 -9.78 17.83 9.79
C GLU A 133 -8.58 17.63 8.85
N GLY A 134 -8.80 17.76 7.53
CA GLY A 134 -7.74 17.61 6.53
C GLY A 134 -7.31 16.16 6.28
N ARG A 135 -8.11 15.19 6.75
CA ARG A 135 -8.01 13.75 6.49
C ARG A 135 -9.26 13.26 5.76
N VAL A 136 -9.18 12.10 5.13
CA VAL A 136 -10.37 11.40 4.61
C VAL A 136 -10.52 10.09 5.34
N LEU A 137 -11.57 10.00 6.14
CA LEU A 137 -11.87 8.83 6.95
C LEU A 137 -12.79 7.87 6.19
N CYS A 138 -12.51 6.58 6.34
CA CYS A 138 -13.37 5.50 5.89
C CYS A 138 -14.25 5.03 7.05
N LEU A 139 -15.57 5.08 6.87
CA LEU A 139 -16.58 4.54 7.79
C LEU A 139 -17.25 3.34 7.16
N LEU A 140 -17.07 2.19 7.80
CA LEU A 140 -17.69 0.91 7.44
C LEU A 140 -18.22 0.27 8.72
N GLU A 141 -18.99 -0.80 8.61
CA GLU A 141 -19.49 -1.53 9.77
C GLU A 141 -18.32 -2.09 10.59
N GLY A 142 -18.11 -1.53 11.79
CA GLY A 142 -16.99 -1.91 12.66
C GLY A 142 -15.62 -1.34 12.25
N TYR A 143 -15.57 -0.39 11.31
CA TYR A 143 -14.30 0.25 10.94
C TYR A 143 -14.42 1.78 10.85
N ARG A 144 -13.40 2.46 11.37
CA ARG A 144 -13.17 3.89 11.25
C ARG A 144 -11.67 4.14 11.16
N PHE A 145 -11.16 4.62 10.03
CA PHE A 145 -9.72 4.87 9.88
C PHE A 145 -9.42 5.87 8.77
N ASP A 146 -8.21 6.45 8.76
CA ASP A 146 -7.73 7.29 7.66
C ASP A 146 -7.54 6.44 6.39
N TYR A 147 -8.43 6.62 5.42
CA TYR A 147 -8.45 5.84 4.19
C TYR A 147 -7.17 6.00 3.38
N VAL A 148 -6.62 7.21 3.38
CA VAL A 148 -5.46 7.54 2.57
C VAL A 148 -4.24 6.83 3.12
N ARG A 149 -4.00 6.94 4.43
CA ARG A 149 -2.84 6.34 5.08
C ARG A 149 -2.92 4.82 5.16
N VAL A 150 -4.11 4.27 5.41
CA VAL A 150 -4.28 2.83 5.67
C VAL A 150 -4.46 2.01 4.39
N VAL A 151 -5.00 2.61 3.33
CA VAL A 151 -5.39 1.91 2.10
C VAL A 151 -4.65 2.44 0.88
N LEU A 152 -4.75 3.74 0.58
CA LEU A 152 -4.22 4.27 -0.67
C LEU A 152 -2.69 4.33 -0.70
N LEU A 153 -2.04 4.86 0.34
CA LEU A 153 -0.57 4.94 0.36
C LEU A 153 0.08 3.56 0.27
N PRO A 154 -0.34 2.54 1.06
CA PRO A 154 0.28 1.23 0.98
C PRO A 154 0.02 0.55 -0.38
N ALA A 155 -1.18 0.71 -0.96
CA ALA A 155 -1.49 0.19 -2.30
C ALA A 155 -0.66 0.87 -3.40
N CYS A 156 -0.47 2.20 -3.33
CA CYS A 156 0.42 2.94 -4.22
C CYS A 156 1.86 2.44 -4.11
N GLN A 157 2.38 2.28 -2.88
CA GLN A 157 3.74 1.77 -2.65
C GLN A 157 3.91 0.37 -3.24
N ALA A 158 2.94 -0.52 -3.09
CA ALA A 158 3.00 -1.85 -3.66
C ALA A 158 3.14 -1.86 -5.20
N LEU A 159 2.54 -0.87 -5.87
CA LEU A 159 2.63 -0.71 -7.33
C LEU A 159 3.88 0.05 -7.80
N LEU A 160 4.34 1.03 -7.03
CA LEU A 160 5.43 1.95 -7.42
C LEU A 160 6.81 1.56 -6.91
N ASN A 161 6.93 0.66 -5.93
CA ASN A 161 8.24 0.20 -5.44
C ASN A 161 9.04 -0.59 -6.50
N TRP A 162 8.45 -0.83 -7.67
CA TRP A 162 9.05 -1.55 -8.79
C TRP A 162 9.53 -0.57 -9.85
N ALA A 163 10.84 -0.45 -10.00
CA ALA A 163 11.44 0.29 -11.11
C ALA A 163 11.47 -0.59 -12.37
N PHE A 164 10.31 -0.74 -13.04
CA PHE A 164 10.21 -1.56 -14.24
C PHE A 164 11.05 -1.02 -15.41
N GLU A 165 12.18 -1.66 -15.71
CA GLU A 165 13.06 -1.33 -16.83
C GLU A 165 12.71 -2.13 -18.09
N THR A 166 12.13 -3.33 -17.93
CA THR A 166 11.85 -4.24 -19.04
C THR A 166 10.40 -4.73 -19.12
N THR A 167 10.01 -5.21 -20.30
CA THR A 167 8.71 -5.87 -20.51
C THR A 167 8.60 -7.14 -19.67
N GLU A 168 9.71 -7.87 -19.50
CA GLU A 168 9.71 -9.13 -18.73
C GLU A 168 9.39 -8.87 -17.26
N GLU A 169 9.99 -7.85 -16.64
CA GLU A 169 9.69 -7.48 -15.25
C GLU A 169 8.21 -7.12 -15.05
N VAL A 170 7.61 -6.40 -16.01
CA VAL A 170 6.18 -6.08 -15.97
C VAL A 170 5.33 -7.35 -16.07
N LEU A 171 5.76 -8.34 -16.87
CA LEU A 171 5.06 -9.61 -17.01
C LEU A 171 5.18 -10.49 -15.77
N GLU A 172 6.37 -10.60 -15.20
CA GLU A 172 6.63 -11.32 -13.95
C GLU A 172 5.77 -10.73 -12.82
N PHE A 173 5.79 -9.40 -12.70
CA PHE A 173 4.92 -8.66 -11.79
C PHE A 173 3.44 -8.93 -12.03
N ALA A 174 3.00 -8.81 -13.28
CA ALA A 174 1.61 -9.06 -13.64
C ALA A 174 1.19 -10.50 -13.35
N ARG A 175 2.10 -11.48 -13.44
CA ARG A 175 1.84 -12.89 -13.17
C ARG A 175 1.76 -13.22 -11.68
N GLY A 176 2.35 -12.41 -10.80
CA GLY A 176 2.57 -12.81 -9.41
C GLY A 176 3.88 -13.56 -9.20
N GLU A 177 4.78 -13.56 -10.19
CA GLU A 177 6.04 -14.32 -10.21
C GLU A 177 7.19 -13.46 -9.69
N PHE A 178 6.99 -12.76 -8.58
CA PHE A 178 7.95 -11.80 -8.04
C PHE A 178 8.08 -11.96 -6.52
N GLN A 179 9.26 -11.62 -6.00
CA GLN A 179 9.48 -11.50 -4.56
C GLN A 179 9.33 -10.04 -4.16
N ILE A 180 8.34 -9.72 -3.31
CA ILE A 180 8.28 -8.41 -2.68
C ILE A 180 9.46 -8.32 -1.72
N SER A 181 10.56 -7.70 -2.15
CA SER A 181 11.45 -7.09 -1.17
C SER A 181 10.86 -5.72 -0.84
N ARG A 182 10.47 -5.53 0.42
CA ARG A 182 10.37 -4.17 0.93
C ARG A 182 11.81 -3.69 1.05
N TRP A 183 12.30 -3.07 0.00
CA TRP A 183 13.52 -2.31 0.09
C TRP A 183 13.14 -0.90 0.50
N SER A 184 13.57 -0.50 1.69
CA SER A 184 13.57 0.88 2.15
C SER A 184 15.00 1.33 2.44
N ALA A 185 15.23 2.65 2.43
CA ALA A 185 16.50 3.21 2.88
C ALA A 185 16.81 2.80 4.33
N ASP A 186 15.76 2.64 5.15
CA ASP A 186 15.89 2.15 6.51
C ASP A 186 16.33 0.67 6.53
N ASP A 187 15.85 -0.18 5.62
CA ASP A 187 16.31 -1.58 5.53
C ASP A 187 17.80 -1.66 5.12
N GLU A 188 18.24 -0.80 4.20
CA GLU A 188 19.67 -0.68 3.84
C GLU A 188 20.50 -0.20 5.03
N LEU A 189 20.02 0.83 5.74
CA LEU A 189 20.66 1.35 6.95
C LEU A 189 20.72 0.28 8.03
N MET A 190 19.64 -0.47 8.27
CA MET A 190 19.56 -1.52 9.29
C MET A 190 20.45 -2.72 8.96
N ALA A 191 20.71 -2.98 7.68
CA ALA A 191 21.65 -4.00 7.23
C ALA A 191 23.12 -3.53 7.20
N SER A 192 23.38 -2.24 7.44
CA SER A 192 24.74 -1.69 7.37
C SER A 192 25.65 -2.17 8.50
N ASP A 193 26.87 -2.54 8.13
CA ASP A 193 27.95 -2.87 9.06
C ASP A 193 28.88 -1.67 9.34
N ASP A 194 28.65 -0.52 8.72
CA ASP A 194 29.46 0.68 8.96
C ASP A 194 29.23 1.21 10.39
N PRO A 195 30.27 1.32 11.24
CA PRO A 195 30.13 1.92 12.56
C PRO A 195 29.62 3.35 12.56
N ALA A 196 29.79 4.10 11.45
CA ALA A 196 29.25 5.44 11.30
C ALA A 196 27.71 5.46 11.33
N ASP A 197 27.08 4.38 10.83
CA ASP A 197 25.63 4.26 10.72
C ASP A 197 24.96 3.81 12.04
N ALA A 198 25.75 3.39 13.03
CA ALA A 198 25.22 2.80 14.26
C ALA A 198 24.31 3.77 15.05
N ILE A 199 24.63 5.07 15.03
CA ILE A 199 23.77 6.08 15.68
C ILE A 199 22.44 6.21 14.93
N ASP A 200 22.47 6.24 13.60
CA ASP A 200 21.28 6.38 12.77
C ASP A 200 20.38 5.14 12.87
N GLN A 201 20.97 3.94 12.88
CA GLN A 201 20.29 2.68 13.19
C GLN A 201 19.56 2.75 14.55
N MET A 202 20.20 3.31 15.57
CA MET A 202 19.58 3.49 16.88
C MET A 202 18.47 4.55 16.85
N ILE A 203 18.62 5.63 16.08
CA ILE A 203 17.58 6.66 15.90
C ILE A 203 16.33 6.05 15.29
N VAL A 204 16.46 5.29 14.19
CA VAL A 204 15.34 4.59 13.55
C VAL A 204 14.68 3.63 14.53
N ARG A 205 15.48 2.82 15.24
CA ARG A 205 14.97 1.87 16.23
C ARG A 205 14.19 2.52 17.37
N CYS A 206 14.62 3.71 17.80
CA CYS A 206 14.00 4.45 18.91
C CYS A 206 12.77 5.26 18.48
N ASN A 207 12.59 5.51 17.18
CA ASN A 207 11.48 6.27 16.63
C ASN A 207 10.68 5.43 15.63
N PRO A 208 10.09 4.29 16.04
CA PRO A 208 9.37 3.42 15.13
C PRO A 208 8.16 4.13 14.53
N GLU A 209 7.85 3.80 13.28
CA GLU A 209 6.57 4.13 12.66
C GLU A 209 5.47 3.18 13.14
N CYS A 210 4.22 3.62 13.10
CA CYS A 210 3.07 2.78 13.36
C CYS A 210 2.86 1.81 12.20
N GLN A 211 2.82 0.50 12.47
CA GLN A 211 2.61 -0.53 11.46
C GLN A 211 1.31 -0.32 10.64
N TYR A 212 0.35 0.43 11.16
CA TYR A 212 -0.97 0.59 10.55
C TYR A 212 -1.13 1.84 9.68
N CYS A 213 -0.47 2.95 10.03
CA CYS A 213 -0.62 4.21 9.30
C CYS A 213 0.70 4.84 8.85
N GLY A 214 1.85 4.25 9.19
CA GLY A 214 3.18 4.75 8.82
C GLY A 214 3.57 6.06 9.51
N GLU A 215 2.88 6.47 10.57
CA GLU A 215 3.19 7.70 11.32
C GLU A 215 3.95 7.36 12.60
N HIS A 216 4.87 8.22 13.02
CA HIS A 216 5.51 8.12 14.32
C HIS A 216 4.49 8.35 15.46
N GLU A 217 4.82 7.87 16.67
CA GLU A 217 3.90 7.86 17.82
C GLU A 217 3.21 9.21 18.08
N GLN A 218 3.95 10.32 17.97
CA GLN A 218 3.44 11.67 18.23
C GLN A 218 2.44 12.19 17.19
N ASP A 219 2.52 11.68 15.95
CA ASP A 219 1.67 12.07 14.81
C ASP A 219 0.64 10.98 14.46
N CYS A 220 0.67 9.85 15.18
CA CYS A 220 -0.16 8.70 14.94
C CYS A 220 -1.58 8.87 15.51
N TYR A 221 -2.57 8.72 14.64
CA TYR A 221 -3.99 8.75 15.00
C TYR A 221 -4.63 7.36 15.14
N CYS A 222 -3.85 6.27 15.12
CA CYS A 222 -4.41 4.92 15.23
C CYS A 222 -5.17 4.66 16.53
N ALA A 223 -4.86 5.41 17.59
CA ALA A 223 -5.62 5.38 18.84
C ALA A 223 -7.06 5.91 18.69
N GLU A 224 -7.38 6.64 17.63
CA GLU A 224 -8.74 7.11 17.28
C GLU A 224 -9.46 6.16 16.31
N PHE A 225 -8.73 5.22 15.72
CA PHE A 225 -9.26 4.33 14.70
C PHE A 225 -9.96 3.12 15.32
N VAL A 226 -10.87 2.53 14.56
CA VAL A 226 -11.56 1.28 14.89
C VAL A 226 -11.31 0.30 13.77
N PHE A 227 -10.88 -0.91 14.12
CA PHE A 227 -10.68 -2.02 13.19
C PHE A 227 -11.41 -3.25 13.73
N GLU A 228 -12.39 -3.76 12.99
CA GLU A 228 -13.19 -4.92 13.39
C GLU A 228 -13.91 -4.73 14.75
N GLY A 229 -14.37 -3.51 15.01
CA GLY A 229 -15.02 -3.15 16.27
C GLY A 229 -14.06 -2.97 17.45
N GLU A 230 -12.77 -3.21 17.26
CA GLU A 230 -11.75 -3.00 18.29
C GLU A 230 -11.05 -1.65 18.10
N GLN A 231 -10.83 -0.95 19.22
CA GLN A 231 -10.09 0.30 19.22
C GLN A 231 -8.64 0.03 18.78
N GLY A 232 -8.18 0.81 17.82
CA GLY A 232 -6.79 0.82 17.40
C GLY A 232 -5.89 1.41 18.48
N ARG A 233 -4.59 1.23 18.28
CA ARG A 233 -3.53 1.83 19.09
C ARG A 233 -2.32 2.05 18.20
N PHE A 234 -1.38 2.85 18.69
CA PHE A 234 -0.04 2.88 18.11
C PHE A 234 0.57 1.49 18.25
N GLU A 235 0.93 0.85 17.14
CA GLU A 235 1.66 -0.41 17.17
C GLU A 235 3.01 -0.20 16.45
N PRO A 236 4.11 -0.13 17.19
CA PRO A 236 5.42 0.16 16.60
C PRO A 236 5.85 -0.97 15.67
N LEU A 237 6.25 -0.60 14.45
CA LEU A 237 6.90 -1.49 13.51
C LEU A 237 8.40 -1.54 13.83
N PHE A 238 8.89 -2.70 14.27
CA PHE A 238 10.31 -2.92 14.53
C PHE A 238 10.90 -3.85 13.47
N HIS A 239 12.10 -3.54 12.99
CA HIS A 239 12.86 -4.44 12.11
C HIS A 239 13.31 -5.67 12.92
N ALA A 240 12.98 -6.86 12.41
CA ALA A 240 13.29 -8.13 13.06
C ALA A 240 14.81 -8.38 13.19
N ASP A 241 15.58 -7.82 12.26
CA ASP A 241 17.03 -8.06 12.15
C ASP A 241 17.87 -7.07 12.97
N PHE A 242 17.25 -6.15 13.71
CA PHE A 242 17.97 -5.17 14.52
C PHE A 242 18.61 -5.82 15.76
N ASP A 243 19.94 -5.88 15.79
CA ASP A 243 20.71 -6.34 16.96
C ASP A 243 21.18 -5.16 17.82
N PHE A 244 20.44 -4.91 18.90
CA PHE A 244 20.73 -3.84 19.86
C PHE A 244 22.15 -3.91 20.43
N ASP A 245 22.64 -5.10 20.78
CA ASP A 245 23.95 -5.26 21.41
C ASP A 245 25.07 -4.91 20.41
N THR A 246 24.93 -5.37 19.18
CA THR A 246 25.89 -5.10 18.11
C THR A 246 25.94 -3.60 17.80
N VAL A 247 24.80 -2.95 17.62
CA VAL A 247 24.73 -1.50 17.35
C VAL A 247 25.30 -0.70 18.52
N MET A 248 24.92 -1.01 19.76
CA MET A 248 25.43 -0.30 20.94
C MET A 248 26.95 -0.45 21.13
N SER A 249 27.53 -1.60 20.77
CA SER A 249 28.97 -1.82 20.82
C SER A 249 29.77 -0.93 19.86
N ARG A 250 29.15 -0.52 18.74
CA ARG A 250 29.72 0.41 17.76
C ARG A 250 29.59 1.87 18.21
N ILE A 251 28.52 2.22 18.94
CA ILE A 251 28.29 3.57 19.46
C ILE A 251 29.17 3.87 20.67
N SER A 252 29.32 2.92 21.60
CA SER A 252 29.98 3.15 22.88
C SER A 252 31.03 2.09 23.20
N GLY A 253 32.29 2.54 23.36
CA GLY A 253 33.40 1.67 23.76
C GLY A 253 33.25 1.05 25.16
N ALA A 254 32.32 1.53 25.99
CA ALA A 254 31.96 0.88 27.25
C ALA A 254 31.07 -0.35 27.06
N TYR A 255 30.38 -0.44 25.91
CA TYR A 255 29.53 -1.57 25.49
C TYR A 255 30.27 -2.57 24.60
N ALA A 256 31.47 -2.23 24.13
CA ALA A 256 32.37 -3.18 23.49
C ALA A 256 32.61 -4.32 24.49
N ARG A 257 32.02 -5.49 24.24
CA ARG A 257 32.25 -6.68 25.05
C ARG A 257 33.76 -6.86 25.16
N ASN A 258 34.27 -6.85 26.39
CA ASN A 258 35.60 -7.37 26.70
C ASN A 258 35.63 -8.84 26.24
N THR A 259 35.99 -9.09 24.99
CA THR A 259 36.49 -10.39 24.55
C THR A 259 37.88 -10.62 25.13
#